data_AF-A0A3D9V796-F1
#
_entry.id   AF-A0A3D9V796-F1
#
_cell.length_a   1.000
_cell.length_b   1.000
_cell.length_c   1.000
_cell.angle_alpha   90.00
_cell.angle_beta   90.00
_cell.angle_gamma   90.00
#
_symmetry.space_group_name_H-M   'P 1'
#
loop_
_entity.id
_entity.type
_entity.pdbx_description
1 polymer ?
#
loop_
_entity_poly.entity_id
_entity_poly.type
_entity_poly.pdbx_seq_one_letter_code
_entity_poly.pdbx_strand_id
1 'polypeptide(L)'
;MVVHGHRYDDVRLGDEGARAYVLEERLVGYDSYQVAELALADGTTVVRVRVLTLDDVTTVWPLAGEPSLPDRWEGRLLLRSRERGGRVPPDLASALDAAGLDLAVLDAAQRRHLVGFVSEAHPGPTRDARLAVAVAAVAAAQRRGRGSA
;
A
#
# COMPACT_ATOMS: atom_id res chain seq x y z
N MET A 1 14.38 2.84 4.22
CA MET A 1 14.00 1.45 4.51
C MET A 1 14.90 0.54 3.69
N VAL A 2 15.50 -0.50 4.28
CA VAL A 2 16.26 -1.49 3.52
C VAL A 2 15.26 -2.39 2.79
N VAL A 3 15.48 -2.66 1.52
CA VAL A 3 14.63 -3.49 0.68
C VAL A 3 15.50 -4.35 -0.23
N HIS A 4 14.99 -5.54 -0.53
CA HIS A 4 15.58 -6.48 -1.47
C HIS A 4 14.63 -6.61 -2.67
N GLY A 5 15.19 -6.82 -3.85
CA GLY A 5 14.37 -7.01 -5.04
C GLY A 5 15.07 -7.79 -6.13
N HIS A 6 14.27 -8.23 -7.09
CA HIS A 6 14.74 -8.95 -8.26
C HIS A 6 14.02 -8.47 -9.51
N ARG A 7 14.66 -8.67 -10.66
CA ARG A 7 14.08 -8.36 -11.97
C ARG A 7 12.89 -9.27 -12.25
N TYR A 8 11.82 -8.69 -12.77
CA TYR A 8 10.67 -9.44 -13.24
C TYR A 8 10.71 -9.52 -14.76
N ASP A 9 10.93 -10.72 -15.28
CA ASP A 9 11.29 -10.94 -16.69
C ASP A 9 10.10 -10.85 -17.67
N ASP A 10 8.86 -10.88 -17.17
CA ASP A 10 7.67 -11.13 -18.00
C ASP A 10 6.81 -9.90 -18.36
N VAL A 11 7.20 -8.69 -17.95
CA VAL A 11 6.42 -7.47 -18.24
C VAL A 11 7.25 -6.43 -18.98
N ARG A 12 6.97 -6.28 -20.29
CA ARG A 12 7.27 -5.07 -21.05
C ARG A 12 6.06 -4.14 -20.95
N LEU A 13 6.11 -3.19 -20.02
CA LEU A 13 5.09 -2.15 -19.96
C LEU A 13 5.42 -1.07 -21.00
N GLY A 14 4.82 -1.20 -22.19
CA GLY A 14 4.88 -0.21 -23.28
C GLY A 14 6.14 -0.21 -24.14
N ASP A 15 6.16 0.68 -25.14
CA ASP A 15 7.23 0.83 -26.14
C ASP A 15 8.58 1.33 -25.58
N GLU A 16 8.63 1.71 -24.30
CA GLU A 16 9.83 2.32 -23.68
C GLU A 16 10.83 1.31 -23.09
N GLY A 17 10.56 -0.01 -23.17
CA GLY A 17 11.50 -1.02 -22.66
C GLY A 17 11.79 -0.91 -21.15
N ALA A 18 10.92 -0.21 -20.41
CA ALA A 18 11.05 -0.02 -18.98
C ALA A 18 10.99 -1.39 -18.27
N ARG A 19 12.03 -1.70 -17.49
CA ARG A 19 12.16 -2.97 -16.77
C ARG A 19 11.50 -2.87 -15.40
N ALA A 20 10.65 -3.84 -15.09
CA ALA A 20 10.02 -3.99 -13.79
C ALA A 20 10.93 -4.74 -12.82
N TYR A 21 10.98 -4.28 -11.56
CA TYR A 21 11.61 -5.01 -10.47
C TYR A 21 10.58 -5.23 -9.37
N VAL A 22 10.61 -6.40 -8.75
CA VAL A 22 9.70 -6.79 -7.67
C VAL A 22 10.48 -6.77 -6.36
N LEU A 23 9.90 -6.17 -5.33
CA LEU A 23 10.44 -6.28 -3.98
C LEU A 23 10.13 -7.66 -3.38
N GLU A 24 11.08 -8.23 -2.65
CA GLU A 24 10.88 -9.49 -1.94
C GLU A 24 9.85 -9.36 -0.81
N GLU A 25 9.81 -8.18 -0.19
CA GLU A 25 8.81 -7.81 0.81
C GLU A 25 7.95 -6.65 0.31
N ARG A 26 6.63 -6.82 0.47
CA ARG A 26 5.68 -5.75 0.15
C ARG A 26 5.83 -4.60 1.13
N LEU A 27 5.82 -3.38 0.60
CA LEU A 27 5.78 -2.17 1.43
C LEU A 27 4.40 -2.01 2.05
N VAL A 28 4.36 -2.03 3.37
CA VAL A 28 3.13 -1.81 4.13
C VAL A 28 3.00 -0.34 4.49
N GLY A 29 1.83 0.21 4.21
CA GLY A 29 1.47 1.54 4.66
C GLY A 29 1.97 2.67 3.78
N TYR A 30 2.44 2.44 2.56
CA TYR A 30 2.85 3.52 1.64
C TYR A 30 1.90 3.69 0.46
N ASP A 31 1.85 4.89 -0.13
CA ASP A 31 1.02 5.15 -1.30
C ASP A 31 1.34 4.17 -2.44
N SER A 32 0.27 3.71 -3.09
CA SER A 32 0.34 2.77 -4.20
C SER A 32 1.07 3.32 -5.41
N TYR A 33 1.36 4.62 -5.51
CA TYR A 33 2.06 5.20 -6.64
C TYR A 33 2.87 6.44 -6.23
N GLN A 34 4.19 6.31 -6.08
CA GLN A 34 5.06 7.42 -5.71
C GLN A 34 6.43 7.37 -6.38
N VAL A 35 7.12 8.51 -6.44
CA VAL A 35 8.53 8.57 -6.85
C VAL A 35 9.41 8.55 -5.61
N ALA A 36 10.48 7.76 -5.64
CA ALA A 36 11.43 7.58 -4.56
C ALA A 36 12.86 7.58 -5.07
N GLU A 37 13.81 7.74 -4.15
CA GLU A 37 15.23 7.51 -4.40
C GLU A 37 15.61 6.13 -3.84
N LEU A 38 16.30 5.33 -4.64
CA LEU A 38 16.85 4.03 -4.24
C LEU A 38 18.37 4.12 -4.23
N ALA A 39 18.97 4.07 -3.06
CA ALA A 39 20.42 3.95 -2.92
C ALA A 39 20.80 2.46 -2.88
N LEU A 40 21.56 1.96 -3.85
CA LEU A 40 22.00 0.57 -3.88
C LEU A 40 23.06 0.30 -2.81
N ALA A 41 23.16 -0.96 -2.39
CA ALA A 41 24.15 -1.41 -1.41
C ALA A 41 25.60 -1.28 -1.88
N ASP A 42 25.84 -0.96 -3.17
CA ASP A 42 27.16 -0.63 -3.71
C ASP A 42 27.73 0.70 -3.16
N GLY A 43 26.89 1.51 -2.50
CA GLY A 43 27.28 2.75 -1.83
C GLY A 43 27.49 3.96 -2.76
N THR A 44 27.36 3.79 -4.07
CA THR A 44 27.60 4.86 -5.06
C THR A 44 26.41 5.13 -5.95
N THR A 45 25.56 4.13 -6.17
CA THR A 45 24.47 4.23 -7.13
C THR A 45 23.19 4.68 -6.43
N VAL A 46 22.67 5.84 -6.84
CA VAL A 46 21.35 6.33 -6.44
C VAL A 46 20.49 6.45 -7.68
N VAL A 47 19.38 5.73 -7.68
CA VAL A 47 18.46 5.63 -8.82
C VAL A 47 17.11 6.24 -8.43
N ARG A 48 16.58 7.12 -9.26
CA ARG A 48 15.19 7.57 -9.06
C ARG A 48 14.24 6.53 -9.62
N VAL A 49 13.26 6.13 -8.81
CA VAL A 49 12.35 5.04 -9.15
C VAL A 49 10.89 5.43 -8.94
N ARG A 50 10.00 4.88 -9.78
CA ARG A 50 8.57 4.77 -9.53
C ARG A 50 8.34 3.55 -8.64
N VAL A 51 7.61 3.72 -7.55
CA VAL A 51 7.18 2.64 -6.66
C VAL A 51 5.68 2.47 -6.83
N LEU A 52 5.26 1.26 -7.20
CA LEU A 52 3.86 0.88 -7.30
C LEU A 52 3.56 -0.25 -6.30
N THR A 53 2.69 0.00 -5.33
CA THR A 53 2.28 -1.00 -4.33
C THR A 53 0.88 -1.50 -4.62
N LEU A 54 0.78 -2.80 -4.92
CA LEU A 54 -0.45 -3.57 -5.08
C LEU A 54 -0.80 -4.31 -3.77
N ASP A 55 -1.82 -5.17 -3.81
CA ASP A 55 -2.32 -5.86 -2.62
C ASP A 55 -1.32 -6.87 -2.05
N ASP A 56 -0.58 -7.56 -2.93
CA ASP A 56 0.35 -8.65 -2.65
C ASP A 56 1.81 -8.29 -2.98
N VAL A 57 2.04 -7.39 -3.95
CA VAL A 57 3.37 -7.07 -4.45
C VAL A 57 3.68 -5.58 -4.42
N THR A 58 4.96 -5.23 -4.25
CA THR A 58 5.47 -3.90 -4.59
C THR A 58 6.42 -4.01 -5.76
N THR A 59 6.19 -3.19 -6.79
CA THR A 59 7.08 -3.08 -7.95
C THR A 59 7.81 -1.74 -7.96
N VAL A 60 9.02 -1.75 -8.51
CA VAL A 60 9.92 -0.62 -8.61
C VAL A 60 10.37 -0.50 -10.06
N TRP A 61 10.39 0.73 -10.58
CA TRP A 61 10.70 1.03 -11.96
C TRP A 61 11.67 2.21 -12.02
N PRO A 62 12.90 2.06 -12.54
CA PRO A 62 13.76 3.21 -12.84
C PRO A 62 13.03 4.21 -13.73
N LEU A 63 13.17 5.51 -13.43
CA LEU A 63 12.61 6.56 -14.29
C LEU A 63 13.37 6.63 -15.61
N ALA A 64 12.77 7.28 -16.62
CA ALA A 64 13.44 7.49 -17.90
C ALA A 64 14.79 8.22 -17.71
N GLY A 65 15.86 7.65 -18.30
CA GLY A 65 17.22 8.17 -18.19
C GLY A 65 18.01 7.67 -16.98
N GLU A 66 17.39 6.93 -16.06
CA GLU A 66 18.05 6.30 -14.92
C GLU A 66 18.65 4.94 -15.29
N PRO A 67 19.73 4.50 -14.63
CA PRO A 67 20.30 3.18 -14.87
C PRO A 67 19.32 2.06 -14.48
N SER A 68 19.37 0.96 -15.23
CA SER A 68 18.68 -0.28 -14.83
C SER A 68 19.29 -0.85 -13.55
N LEU A 69 18.46 -1.52 -12.75
CA LEU A 69 18.92 -2.24 -11.57
C LEU A 69 19.50 -3.61 -11.97
N PRO A 70 20.39 -4.20 -11.16
CA PRO A 70 20.83 -5.58 -11.32
C PRO A 70 19.67 -6.58 -11.23
N ASP A 71 19.88 -7.81 -11.70
CA ASP A 71 18.84 -8.86 -11.67
C ASP A 71 18.39 -9.24 -10.25
N ARG A 72 19.32 -9.14 -9.29
CA ARG A 72 19.07 -9.20 -7.86
C ARG A 72 19.83 -8.08 -7.19
N TRP A 73 19.19 -7.39 -6.25
CA TRP A 73 19.76 -6.21 -5.63
C TRP A 73 19.25 -6.01 -4.21
N GLU A 74 20.07 -5.30 -3.44
CA GLU A 74 19.74 -4.77 -2.13
C GLU A 74 19.95 -3.26 -2.16
N GLY A 75 19.08 -2.52 -1.47
CA GLY A 75 19.25 -1.08 -1.35
C GLY A 75 18.39 -0.46 -0.27
N ARG A 76 18.61 0.84 -0.06
CA ARG A 76 17.82 1.67 0.82
C ARG A 76 16.86 2.53 0.01
N LEU A 77 15.58 2.27 0.15
CA LEU A 77 14.51 3.08 -0.42
C LEU A 77 14.22 4.29 0.48
N LEU A 78 14.27 5.48 -0.12
CA LEU A 78 14.00 6.78 0.49
C LEU A 78 12.66 7.30 -0.05
N LEU A 79 11.59 7.02 0.69
CA LEU A 79 10.23 7.46 0.38
C LEU A 79 10.02 8.85 0.99
N ARG A 80 9.67 9.84 0.16
CA ARG A 80 9.43 11.22 0.62
C ARG A 80 8.05 11.41 1.25
N SER A 81 7.07 10.55 0.95
CA SER A 81 5.78 10.59 1.64
C SER A 81 5.75 9.64 2.84
N ARG A 82 5.15 10.14 3.93
CA ARG A 82 4.84 9.34 5.11
C ARG A 82 3.85 8.25 4.76
N GLU A 83 3.89 7.21 5.58
CA GLU A 83 2.94 6.13 5.56
C GLU A 83 1.50 6.65 5.38
N ARG A 84 0.76 6.15 4.39
CA ARG A 84 -0.66 5.82 4.58
C ARG A 84 -0.78 4.68 5.63
N GLY A 85 -0.23 4.91 6.81
CA GLY A 85 -0.65 4.31 8.06
C GLY A 85 -1.83 5.16 8.49
N GLY A 86 -3.04 4.77 8.12
CA GLY A 86 -3.72 3.84 9.01
C GLY A 86 -4.26 4.52 10.28
N ARG A 87 -4.24 5.86 10.36
CA ARG A 87 -5.10 6.54 11.34
C ARG A 87 -6.54 6.37 10.88
N VAL A 88 -7.28 5.56 11.63
CA VAL A 88 -8.73 5.45 11.47
C VAL A 88 -9.31 6.87 11.52
N PRO A 89 -10.04 7.30 10.47
CA PRO A 89 -10.70 8.60 10.48
C PRO A 89 -11.55 8.76 11.74
N PRO A 90 -11.53 9.93 12.41
CA PRO A 90 -12.22 10.09 13.69
C PRO A 90 -13.72 9.77 13.62
N ASP A 91 -14.37 10.09 12.50
CA ASP A 91 -15.77 9.78 12.23
C ASP A 91 -16.02 8.28 12.01
N LEU A 92 -15.10 7.57 11.33
CA LEU A 92 -15.15 6.11 11.25
C LEU A 92 -14.97 5.46 12.63
N ALA A 93 -14.02 5.96 13.44
CA ALA A 93 -13.80 5.47 14.79
C ALA A 93 -15.06 5.65 15.66
N SER A 94 -15.66 6.86 15.65
CA SER A 94 -16.89 7.15 16.37
C SER A 94 -18.08 6.30 15.90
N ALA A 95 -18.21 6.06 14.59
CA ALA A 95 -19.31 5.25 14.06
C ALA A 95 -19.20 3.78 14.44
N LEU A 96 -17.97 3.23 14.48
CA LEU A 96 -17.72 1.86 14.92
C LEU A 96 -17.94 1.70 16.43
N ASP A 97 -17.46 2.66 17.23
CA ASP A 97 -17.64 2.69 18.68
C ASP A 97 -19.12 2.76 19.07
N ALA A 98 -19.88 3.66 18.42
CA ALA A 98 -21.34 3.77 18.61
C ALA A 98 -22.09 2.47 18.26
N ALA A 99 -21.52 1.64 17.38
CA ALA A 99 -22.07 0.34 17.00
C ALA A 99 -21.51 -0.84 17.82
N GLY A 100 -20.58 -0.61 18.75
CA GLY A 100 -19.90 -1.67 19.52
C GLY A 100 -19.09 -2.63 18.64
N LEU A 101 -18.50 -2.11 17.57
CA LEU A 101 -17.74 -2.87 16.59
C LEU A 101 -16.24 -2.66 16.75
N ASP A 102 -15.48 -3.74 16.65
CA ASP A 102 -14.02 -3.70 16.73
C ASP A 102 -13.40 -3.88 15.34
N LEU A 103 -12.58 -2.91 14.90
CA LEU A 103 -11.86 -2.96 13.64
C LEU A 103 -10.75 -4.04 13.64
N ALA A 104 -10.35 -4.55 14.80
CA ALA A 104 -9.38 -5.63 14.95
C ALA A 104 -9.90 -6.99 14.46
N VAL A 105 -11.22 -7.14 14.25
CA VAL A 105 -11.80 -8.35 13.63
C VAL A 105 -11.42 -8.53 12.16
N LEU A 106 -10.93 -7.45 11.52
CA LEU A 106 -10.43 -7.47 10.15
C LEU A 106 -8.93 -7.76 10.16
N ASP A 107 -8.46 -8.50 9.15
CA ASP A 107 -7.03 -8.64 8.91
C ASP A 107 -6.39 -7.29 8.48
N ALA A 108 -5.07 -7.26 8.42
CA ALA A 108 -4.33 -6.05 8.10
C ALA A 108 -4.61 -5.51 6.68
N ALA A 109 -4.91 -6.37 5.70
CA ALA A 109 -5.24 -5.94 4.34
C ALA A 109 -6.65 -5.35 4.29
N GLN A 110 -7.63 -6.06 4.85
CA GLN A 110 -9.02 -5.62 4.94
C GLN A 110 -9.15 -4.28 5.69
N ARG A 111 -8.48 -4.14 6.83
CA ARG A 111 -8.49 -2.89 7.61
C ARG A 111 -7.92 -1.72 6.82
N ARG A 112 -6.80 -1.90 6.12
CA ARG A 112 -6.21 -0.85 5.27
C ARG A 112 -7.14 -0.46 4.14
N HIS A 113 -7.74 -1.42 3.47
CA HIS A 113 -8.67 -1.16 2.38
C HIS A 113 -9.90 -0.38 2.86
N LEU A 114 -10.51 -0.82 3.96
CA LEU A 114 -11.67 -0.16 4.55
C LEU A 114 -11.36 1.28 4.99
N VAL A 115 -10.22 1.49 5.65
CA VAL A 115 -9.77 2.84 6.04
C VAL A 115 -9.52 3.71 4.80
N GLY A 116 -8.81 3.20 3.79
CA GLY A 116 -8.56 3.91 2.54
C GLY A 116 -9.86 4.31 1.82
N PHE A 117 -10.80 3.37 1.70
CA PHE A 117 -12.11 3.58 1.10
C PHE A 117 -12.86 4.76 1.73
N VAL A 118 -12.86 4.86 3.07
CA VAL A 118 -13.51 5.99 3.76
C VAL A 118 -12.68 7.28 3.63
N SER A 119 -11.35 7.19 3.77
CA SER A 119 -10.46 8.36 3.70
C SER A 119 -10.48 9.07 2.34
N GLU A 120 -10.76 8.37 1.25
CA GLU A 120 -10.81 8.94 -0.10
C GLU A 120 -12.06 9.77 -0.40
N ALA A 121 -13.11 9.65 0.42
CA ALA A 121 -14.32 10.45 0.24
C ALA A 121 -14.24 11.79 0.99
N HIS A 122 -14.40 12.88 0.24
CA HIS A 122 -14.58 14.22 0.79
C HIS A 122 -15.88 14.31 1.62
N PRO A 123 -15.96 15.21 2.61
CA PRO A 123 -17.17 15.40 3.41
C PRO A 123 -18.43 15.60 2.55
N GLY A 124 -19.52 14.92 2.92
CA GLY A 124 -20.79 14.96 2.20
C GLY A 124 -21.42 13.57 2.02
N PRO A 125 -22.48 13.47 1.20
CA PRO A 125 -23.31 12.26 1.11
C PRO A 125 -22.54 10.99 0.73
N THR A 126 -21.52 11.13 -0.12
CA THR A 126 -20.64 10.01 -0.49
C THR A 126 -19.88 9.48 0.72
N ARG A 127 -19.34 10.36 1.57
CA ARG A 127 -18.63 9.94 2.78
C ARG A 127 -19.55 9.25 3.77
N ASP A 128 -20.76 9.76 3.95
CA ASP A 128 -21.77 9.16 4.84
C ASP A 128 -22.16 7.76 4.36
N ALA A 129 -22.38 7.59 3.05
CA ALA A 129 -22.65 6.28 2.47
C ALA A 129 -21.47 5.30 2.66
N ARG A 130 -20.22 5.77 2.48
CA ARG A 130 -19.03 4.94 2.70
C ARG A 130 -18.85 4.55 4.16
N LEU A 131 -19.14 5.45 5.10
CA LEU A 131 -19.15 5.14 6.53
C LEU A 131 -20.17 4.06 6.87
N ALA A 132 -21.40 4.15 6.36
CA ALA A 132 -22.44 3.15 6.57
C ALA A 132 -22.04 1.76 6.02
N VAL A 133 -21.46 1.71 4.82
CA VAL A 133 -20.92 0.47 4.23
C VAL A 133 -19.80 -0.10 5.09
N ALA A 134 -18.89 0.74 5.59
CA ALA A 134 -17.78 0.31 6.42
C ALA A 134 -18.26 -0.32 7.73
N VAL A 135 -19.20 0.31 8.43
CA VAL A 135 -19.83 -0.22 9.64
C VAL A 135 -20.52 -1.57 9.37
N ALA A 136 -21.29 -1.67 8.28
CA ALA A 136 -21.96 -2.91 7.90
C ALA A 136 -20.97 -4.06 7.61
N ALA A 137 -19.85 -3.75 6.95
CA ALA A 137 -18.81 -4.73 6.63
C ALA A 137 -18.13 -5.28 7.91
N VAL A 138 -17.78 -4.41 8.86
CA VAL A 138 -17.19 -4.82 10.15
C VAL A 138 -18.19 -5.65 10.95
N ALA A 139 -19.46 -5.24 11.01
CA ALA A 139 -20.51 -6.02 11.68
C ALA A 139 -20.70 -7.42 11.07
N ALA A 140 -20.55 -7.56 9.75
CA ALA A 140 -20.59 -8.86 9.11
C ALA A 140 -19.37 -9.72 9.46
N ALA A 141 -18.17 -9.15 9.48
CA ALA A 141 -16.94 -9.85 9.86
C ALA A 141 -16.98 -10.32 11.33
N GLN A 142 -17.39 -9.45 12.25
CA GLN A 142 -17.51 -9.77 13.68
C GLN A 142 -18.52 -10.90 13.95
N ARG A 143 -19.65 -10.93 13.21
CA ARG A 143 -20.62 -12.04 13.30
C ARG A 143 -20.04 -13.36 12.81
N ARG A 144 -19.26 -13.36 11.72
CA ARG A 144 -18.58 -14.56 11.21
C ARG A 144 -17.57 -15.10 12.24
N GLY A 145 -16.79 -14.23 12.87
CA GLY A 145 -15.83 -14.63 13.91
C GLY A 145 -16.47 -15.25 15.16
N ARG A 146 -17.71 -14.87 15.50
CA ARG A 146 -18.45 -15.44 16.64
C ARG A 146 -19.18 -16.75 16.35
N GLY A 147 -19.43 -17.07 15.07
CA GLY A 147 -20.12 -18.30 14.65
C GLY A 147 -19.19 -19.51 14.47
N SER A 148 -17.88 -19.33 14.66
CA SER A 148 -16.86 -20.38 14.54
C SER A 148 -16.28 -20.84 15.88
N ALA A 149 -16.94 -20.52 17.00
CA ALA A 149 -16.56 -20.91 18.35
C ALA A 149 -17.49 -22.00 18.91
#